data_AF-A0A2A9LYC5-F1
#
_entry.id   AF-A0A2A9LYC5-F1
#
_cell.length_a   1.000
_cell.length_b   1.000
_cell.length_c   1.000
_cell.angle_alpha   90.00
_cell.angle_beta   90.00
_cell.angle_gamma   90.00
#
_symmetry.space_group_name_H-M   'P 1'
#
loop_
_entity.id
_entity.type
_entity.pdbx_description
1 polymer ?
#
loop_
_entity_poly.entity_id
_entity_poly.type
_entity_poly.pdbx_seq_one_letter_code
_entity_poly.pdbx_strand_id
1 'polypeptide(L)'
;MVRVAEMRLARRAAAAATACAAVAAVVSLNDAVAPVAVAGLLHAEEGEPMDPGKPTPSTSSELQRYLDGICMEKFAKLCSEGKGMYCATDVAVARKGKGTAEQTEFEWRCYDDRRLGTDRSDVQCTDNCGVLFNCRGSVNAAASVHTTVPELGLEVLNKASEFCSPQQQLLNNYCDNIHGGWVARRGVLSANDSDKRWSCYDTNKLEYRLHSECVDNCGRSHSCPGGRTGPDRANLDENVDYALIPEAASLIGSELPCEKSLVCVATLHNPPRCVSISDADVVMREEREEQEKEKEDVLKEDARKAAAVRGGGEAPPQDKRLPEPQFHIPRKDELGQTDADVASVASLQGLLNLKCAREFRWLCKTQKIDEFCVDEAVVARKDYGVYADTAAPIWRCMYENSMDSDLLSICVDDCGQLMTCEGGIDPTKVVHARWEALEIVAKTRKVDFCSGATQARLSEA
;
A
#
# COMPACT_ATOMS: atom_id res chain seq x y z
N MET A 1 -9.83 -44.26 -58.11
CA MET A 1 -9.74 -45.65 -57.61
C MET A 1 -9.85 -45.55 -56.09
N VAL A 2 -10.85 -46.06 -55.36
CA VAL A 2 -11.68 -47.31 -55.40
C VAL A 2 -11.11 -48.43 -54.53
N ARG A 3 -11.87 -48.76 -53.46
CA ARG A 3 -11.82 -49.85 -52.44
C ARG A 3 -11.83 -49.25 -51.01
N VAL A 4 -12.83 -49.40 -50.13
CA VAL A 4 -14.01 -50.31 -49.95
C VAL A 4 -13.73 -51.64 -49.23
N ALA A 5 -14.06 -51.66 -47.92
CA ALA A 5 -14.52 -52.75 -47.04
C ALA A 5 -14.68 -52.13 -45.62
N GLU A 6 -15.79 -52.08 -44.87
CA GLU A 6 -17.12 -52.73 -44.87
C GLU A 6 -17.15 -54.19 -44.39
N MET A 7 -17.38 -54.41 -43.07
CA MET A 7 -18.48 -55.21 -42.43
C MET A 7 -18.15 -55.61 -40.97
N ARG A 8 -18.96 -55.28 -39.93
CA ARG A 8 -20.17 -55.94 -39.34
C ARG A 8 -19.90 -57.15 -38.42
N LEU A 9 -20.71 -57.54 -37.41
CA LEU A 9 -21.76 -56.86 -36.57
C LEU A 9 -22.32 -57.86 -35.50
N ALA A 10 -22.39 -57.48 -34.20
CA ALA A 10 -23.31 -58.01 -33.14
C ALA A 10 -23.13 -57.17 -31.84
N ARG A 11 -24.10 -56.71 -31.01
CA ARG A 11 -25.55 -56.91 -30.69
C ARG A 11 -25.96 -57.98 -29.65
N ARG A 12 -26.10 -57.56 -28.37
CA ARG A 12 -27.22 -57.74 -27.39
C ARG A 12 -26.77 -57.13 -26.02
N ALA A 13 -27.53 -56.42 -25.16
CA ALA A 13 -28.97 -56.31 -24.81
C ALA A 13 -29.49 -57.42 -23.85
N ALA A 14 -30.29 -57.18 -22.79
CA ALA A 14 -30.74 -55.95 -22.09
C ALA A 14 -31.52 -56.31 -20.77
N ALA A 15 -32.00 -55.29 -20.02
CA ALA A 15 -32.96 -55.33 -18.88
C ALA A 15 -32.46 -55.94 -17.54
N ALA A 16 -33.06 -55.72 -16.36
CA ALA A 16 -34.29 -55.02 -15.90
C ALA A 16 -33.99 -54.25 -14.58
N ALA A 17 -34.72 -53.25 -14.03
CA ALA A 17 -36.16 -53.10 -13.69
C ALA A 17 -36.69 -54.23 -12.76
N THR A 18 -37.54 -54.04 -11.73
CA THR A 18 -38.33 -52.89 -11.19
C THR A 18 -38.41 -53.08 -9.63
N ALA A 19 -39.16 -52.41 -8.73
CA ALA A 19 -40.30 -51.48 -8.71
C ALA A 19 -40.31 -50.57 -7.44
N CYS A 20 -41.42 -49.88 -7.16
CA CYS A 20 -41.64 -48.92 -6.06
C CYS A 20 -42.23 -49.54 -4.77
N ALA A 21 -42.23 -48.76 -3.66
CA ALA A 21 -43.38 -48.66 -2.76
C ALA A 21 -43.38 -47.31 -2.00
N ALA A 22 -44.55 -46.69 -1.86
CA ALA A 22 -44.78 -45.54 -0.98
C ALA A 22 -46.18 -45.65 -0.35
N VAL A 23 -46.31 -45.37 0.95
CA VAL A 23 -47.57 -45.40 1.70
C VAL A 23 -47.54 -44.24 2.72
N ALA A 24 -48.69 -43.63 2.96
CA ALA A 24 -48.89 -42.57 3.95
C ALA A 24 -50.23 -42.76 4.68
N ALA A 25 -50.48 -41.92 5.70
CA ALA A 25 -51.70 -41.86 6.53
C ALA A 25 -51.83 -42.96 7.63
N VAL A 26 -52.45 -42.74 8.80
CA VAL A 26 -52.96 -41.50 9.44
C VAL A 26 -53.21 -41.71 10.96
N VAL A 27 -53.02 -40.67 11.79
CA VAL A 27 -53.60 -40.41 13.15
C VAL A 27 -53.50 -41.48 14.26
N SER A 28 -52.90 -41.15 15.42
CA SER A 28 -53.68 -40.92 16.67
C SER A 28 -52.89 -40.27 17.83
N LEU A 29 -53.66 -39.61 18.69
CA LEU A 29 -53.37 -38.77 19.86
C LEU A 29 -52.52 -39.40 21.00
N ASN A 30 -51.78 -38.57 21.74
CA ASN A 30 -52.08 -38.30 23.16
C ASN A 30 -51.30 -37.08 23.71
N ASP A 31 -51.84 -36.48 24.78
CA ASP A 31 -51.45 -35.15 25.30
C ASP A 31 -50.28 -35.13 26.30
N ALA A 32 -49.59 -33.98 26.35
CA ALA A 32 -48.95 -33.45 27.55
C ALA A 32 -49.08 -31.90 27.55
N VAL A 33 -49.40 -31.31 28.71
CA VAL A 33 -49.89 -29.93 28.81
C VAL A 33 -48.80 -28.96 29.31
N ALA A 34 -48.60 -27.88 28.54
CA ALA A 34 -48.32 -26.46 28.88
C ALA A 34 -47.53 -26.07 30.17
N PRO A 35 -46.84 -24.91 30.18
CA PRO A 35 -47.57 -23.63 30.20
C PRO A 35 -47.12 -22.61 29.13
N VAL A 36 -48.03 -21.70 28.83
CA VAL A 36 -47.79 -20.51 27.99
C VAL A 36 -47.09 -19.43 28.82
N ALA A 37 -46.08 -18.77 28.25
CA ALA A 37 -45.57 -17.49 28.73
C ALA A 37 -45.80 -16.41 27.66
N VAL A 38 -46.82 -15.56 27.85
CA VAL A 38 -47.00 -14.37 27.00
C VAL A 38 -46.12 -13.25 27.55
N ALA A 39 -44.99 -13.01 26.89
CA ALA A 39 -44.18 -11.81 27.05
C ALA A 39 -44.11 -11.12 25.69
N GLY A 40 -44.92 -10.08 25.49
CA GLY A 40 -44.86 -9.27 24.27
C GLY A 40 -43.56 -8.48 24.25
N LEU A 41 -42.67 -8.79 23.31
CA LEU A 41 -41.44 -8.04 23.07
C LEU A 41 -41.45 -7.46 21.66
N LEU A 42 -41.21 -6.15 21.66
CA LEU A 42 -41.06 -5.23 20.55
C LEU A 42 -40.31 -5.86 19.37
N HIS A 43 -40.75 -5.58 18.13
CA HIS A 43 -39.85 -5.70 16.99
C HIS A 43 -38.72 -4.71 17.18
N ALA A 44 -37.53 -5.21 17.54
CA ALA A 44 -36.30 -4.48 17.29
C ALA A 44 -36.07 -4.53 15.78
N GLU A 45 -36.25 -3.40 15.09
CA GLU A 45 -35.80 -3.29 13.71
C GLU A 45 -34.27 -3.43 13.71
N GLU A 46 -33.75 -4.46 13.04
CA GLU A 46 -32.32 -4.75 12.93
C GLU A 46 -31.66 -3.71 12.01
N GLY A 47 -31.48 -2.50 12.54
CA GLY A 47 -31.02 -1.35 11.77
C GLY A 47 -29.67 -1.61 11.12
N GLU A 48 -29.61 -1.37 9.81
CA GLU A 48 -28.65 -1.93 8.84
C GLU A 48 -27.19 -2.02 9.30
N PRO A 49 -26.47 -3.11 8.97
CA PRO A 49 -25.05 -3.27 9.32
C PRO A 49 -24.17 -2.27 8.57
N MET A 50 -22.98 -2.01 9.10
CA MET A 50 -21.91 -1.33 8.35
C MET A 50 -21.63 -2.08 7.03
N ASP A 51 -21.58 -1.37 5.90
CA ASP A 51 -21.38 -1.99 4.58
C ASP A 51 -20.08 -2.82 4.57
N PRO A 52 -20.14 -4.15 4.34
CA PRO A 52 -19.04 -5.08 4.58
C PRO A 52 -17.99 -5.08 3.45
N GLY A 53 -17.55 -3.88 3.06
CA GLY A 53 -16.80 -3.67 1.83
C GLY A 53 -15.74 -2.57 1.85
N LYS A 54 -16.07 -1.38 2.37
CA LYS A 54 -15.14 -0.23 2.40
C LYS A 54 -14.19 -0.32 3.59
N PRO A 55 -12.92 0.15 3.45
CA PRO A 55 -12.02 0.26 4.60
C PRO A 55 -12.54 1.29 5.62
N THR A 56 -12.81 0.80 6.82
CA THR A 56 -13.13 1.56 8.05
C THR A 56 -11.85 1.81 8.84
N PRO A 57 -11.81 2.76 9.80
CA PRO A 57 -10.66 2.93 10.69
C PRO A 57 -10.18 1.63 11.36
N SER A 58 -11.14 0.76 11.74
CA SER A 58 -10.94 -0.57 12.32
C SER A 58 -10.49 -1.69 11.35
N THR A 59 -10.45 -1.43 10.04
CA THR A 59 -9.99 -2.37 8.99
C THR A 59 -8.92 -1.80 8.06
N SER A 60 -8.65 -0.50 8.15
CA SER A 60 -7.53 0.19 7.53
C SER A 60 -6.21 -0.11 8.25
N SER A 61 -5.12 -0.10 7.47
CA SER A 61 -3.75 -0.05 7.97
C SER A 61 -3.51 1.20 8.84
N GLU A 62 -2.45 1.19 9.65
CA GLU A 62 -2.11 2.31 10.53
C GLU A 62 -1.77 3.58 9.73
N LEU A 63 -1.00 3.43 8.65
CA LEU A 63 -0.71 4.52 7.73
C LEU A 63 -1.99 5.06 7.05
N GLN A 64 -2.92 4.18 6.67
CA GLN A 64 -4.19 4.61 6.10
C GLN A 64 -5.10 5.31 7.13
N ARG A 65 -5.11 4.85 8.38
CA ARG A 65 -5.85 5.49 9.49
C ARG A 65 -5.29 6.88 9.81
N TYR A 66 -3.96 7.05 9.78
CA TYR A 66 -3.28 8.34 9.90
C TYR A 66 -3.70 9.34 8.80
N LEU A 67 -3.70 8.91 7.54
CA LEU A 67 -4.11 9.73 6.40
C LEU A 67 -5.61 10.08 6.44
N ASP A 68 -6.46 9.13 6.85
CA ASP A 68 -7.90 9.38 7.08
C ASP A 68 -8.10 10.43 8.19
N GLY A 69 -7.26 10.43 9.24
CA GLY A 69 -7.20 11.48 10.26
C GLY A 69 -6.89 12.88 9.71
N ILE A 70 -5.87 13.01 8.86
CA ILE A 70 -5.55 14.28 8.17
C ILE A 70 -6.75 14.77 7.34
N CYS A 71 -7.51 13.86 6.74
CA CYS A 71 -8.72 14.22 5.99
C CYS A 71 -9.88 14.69 6.86
N MET A 72 -10.07 14.14 8.06
CA MET A 72 -11.00 14.67 9.05
C MET A 72 -10.65 16.12 9.43
N GLU A 73 -9.38 16.40 9.75
CA GLU A 73 -8.92 17.76 10.06
C GLU A 73 -9.10 18.72 8.88
N LYS A 74 -8.77 18.28 7.65
CA LYS A 74 -8.95 19.06 6.42
C LYS A 74 -10.42 19.44 6.22
N PHE A 75 -11.36 18.51 6.41
CA PHE A 75 -12.80 18.77 6.27
C PHE A 75 -13.31 19.72 7.37
N ALA A 76 -12.91 19.50 8.63
CA ALA A 76 -13.27 20.39 9.74
C ALA A 76 -12.76 21.83 9.51
N LYS A 77 -11.52 21.99 9.00
CA LYS A 77 -10.95 23.28 8.62
C LYS A 77 -11.72 23.93 7.45
N LEU A 78 -12.01 23.18 6.39
CA LEU A 78 -12.77 23.73 5.26
C LEU A 78 -14.18 24.16 5.69
N CYS A 79 -14.81 23.44 6.62
CA CYS A 79 -16.06 23.85 7.24
C CYS A 79 -15.92 25.18 8.01
N SER A 80 -14.89 25.33 8.86
CA SER A 80 -14.69 26.57 9.63
C SER A 80 -14.34 27.78 8.75
N GLU A 81 -13.78 27.55 7.56
CA GLU A 81 -13.62 28.52 6.47
C GLU A 81 -14.95 28.85 5.73
N GLY A 82 -16.10 28.37 6.22
CA GLY A 82 -17.44 28.66 5.68
C GLY A 82 -17.87 27.79 4.49
N LYS A 83 -17.08 26.76 4.11
CA LYS A 83 -17.37 25.92 2.93
C LYS A 83 -18.38 24.82 3.32
N GLY A 84 -19.66 25.20 3.39
CA GLY A 84 -20.75 24.38 3.94
C GLY A 84 -20.87 22.94 3.42
N MET A 85 -20.41 22.63 2.21
CA MET A 85 -20.39 21.26 1.68
C MET A 85 -19.53 20.28 2.50
N TYR A 86 -18.52 20.76 3.21
CA TYR A 86 -17.67 19.95 4.10
C TYR A 86 -18.24 19.86 5.54
N CYS A 87 -19.07 20.82 5.96
CA CYS A 87 -19.61 20.91 7.32
C CYS A 87 -20.57 19.77 7.70
N ALA A 88 -21.22 19.16 6.72
CA ALA A 88 -22.20 18.11 6.96
C ALA A 88 -21.59 16.70 6.88
N THR A 89 -20.26 16.55 7.01
CA THR A 89 -19.53 15.28 6.83
C THR A 89 -19.05 14.70 8.15
N ASP A 90 -19.55 13.52 8.50
CA ASP A 90 -19.21 12.82 9.76
C ASP A 90 -17.92 12.00 9.65
N VAL A 91 -17.58 11.55 8.44
CA VAL A 91 -16.39 10.74 8.12
C VAL A 91 -15.80 11.20 6.78
N ALA A 92 -14.56 11.66 6.81
CA ALA A 92 -13.75 11.99 5.64
C ALA A 92 -12.54 11.05 5.56
N VAL A 93 -12.22 10.57 4.35
CA VAL A 93 -11.20 9.53 4.13
C VAL A 93 -10.21 9.89 3.04
N ALA A 94 -8.94 9.53 3.24
CA ALA A 94 -7.86 9.69 2.28
C ALA A 94 -7.85 8.52 1.30
N ARG A 95 -8.08 8.79 0.02
CA ARG A 95 -7.94 7.77 -1.03
C ARG A 95 -7.19 8.40 -2.22
N LYS A 96 -6.44 7.59 -2.98
CA LYS A 96 -5.88 8.04 -4.26
C LYS A 96 -6.88 7.69 -5.37
N GLY A 97 -7.33 8.67 -6.14
CA GLY A 97 -8.46 8.47 -7.06
C GLY A 97 -8.86 9.71 -7.87
N LYS A 98 -9.91 9.54 -8.67
CA LYS A 98 -10.47 10.57 -9.57
C LYS A 98 -11.36 11.56 -8.82
N GLY A 99 -11.52 12.76 -9.37
CA GLY A 99 -12.29 13.84 -8.75
C GLY A 99 -13.63 14.10 -9.45
N THR A 100 -13.84 15.33 -9.90
CA THR A 100 -14.93 15.71 -10.83
C THR A 100 -14.70 15.14 -12.24
N ALA A 101 -15.60 15.43 -13.18
CA ALA A 101 -15.51 14.95 -14.57
C ALA A 101 -14.23 15.40 -15.29
N GLU A 102 -13.68 16.54 -14.87
CA GLU A 102 -12.44 17.15 -15.38
C GLU A 102 -11.18 16.58 -14.71
N GLN A 103 -11.32 15.86 -13.59
CA GLN A 103 -10.22 15.36 -12.77
C GLN A 103 -10.05 13.85 -12.95
N THR A 104 -9.65 13.46 -14.17
CA THR A 104 -9.55 12.06 -14.62
C THR A 104 -8.42 11.25 -13.96
N GLU A 105 -7.48 11.93 -13.31
CA GLU A 105 -6.24 11.34 -12.78
C GLU A 105 -6.36 10.87 -11.33
N PHE A 106 -5.54 9.88 -10.99
CA PHE A 106 -5.43 9.32 -9.64
C PHE A 106 -4.54 10.23 -8.75
N GLU A 107 -5.15 11.26 -8.19
CA GLU A 107 -4.52 12.14 -7.19
C GLU A 107 -4.91 11.73 -5.77
N TRP A 108 -4.13 12.11 -4.76
CA TRP A 108 -4.55 12.00 -3.38
C TRP A 108 -5.62 13.04 -3.04
N ARG A 109 -6.78 12.57 -2.57
CA ARG A 109 -7.90 13.43 -2.16
C ARG A 109 -8.51 12.93 -0.85
N CYS A 110 -9.07 13.87 -0.11
CA CYS A 110 -9.96 13.60 1.00
C CYS A 110 -11.40 13.59 0.48
N TYR A 111 -12.15 12.50 0.67
CA TYR A 111 -13.55 12.33 0.24
C TYR A 111 -14.49 12.24 1.44
N ASP A 112 -15.72 12.73 1.32
CA ASP A 112 -16.83 12.33 2.17
C ASP A 112 -17.11 10.84 1.92
N ASP A 113 -16.88 9.99 2.93
CA ASP A 113 -16.98 8.54 2.77
C ASP A 113 -18.40 8.12 2.32
N ARG A 114 -19.43 8.85 2.74
CA ARG A 114 -20.84 8.58 2.39
C ARG A 114 -21.15 8.91 0.92
N ARG A 115 -20.21 9.52 0.19
CA ARG A 115 -20.28 9.78 -1.26
C ARG A 115 -19.44 8.80 -2.08
N LEU A 116 -18.66 7.92 -1.45
CA LEU A 116 -17.98 6.81 -2.12
C LEU A 116 -18.92 5.60 -2.19
N GLY A 117 -19.26 5.17 -3.41
CA GLY A 117 -20.08 3.98 -3.64
C GLY A 117 -19.33 2.68 -3.28
N THR A 118 -20.08 1.63 -2.92
CA THR A 118 -19.52 0.36 -2.43
C THR A 118 -19.55 -0.77 -3.47
N ASP A 119 -20.00 -0.45 -4.69
CA ASP A 119 -20.15 -1.33 -5.84
C ASP A 119 -18.81 -1.73 -6.49
N ARG A 120 -17.82 -0.84 -6.48
CA ARG A 120 -16.56 -0.97 -7.22
C ARG A 120 -15.36 -0.47 -6.42
N SER A 121 -14.17 -0.88 -6.86
CA SER A 121 -12.88 -0.48 -6.30
C SER A 121 -12.16 0.49 -7.23
N ASP A 122 -12.74 1.67 -7.45
CA ASP A 122 -12.20 2.69 -8.37
C ASP A 122 -11.15 3.61 -7.71
N VAL A 123 -10.88 3.42 -6.41
CA VAL A 123 -9.92 4.20 -5.63
C VAL A 123 -8.88 3.28 -4.98
N GLN A 124 -7.75 3.88 -4.58
CA GLN A 124 -6.63 3.16 -3.96
C GLN A 124 -6.43 3.58 -2.50
N CYS A 125 -6.05 2.59 -1.70
CA CYS A 125 -5.70 2.69 -0.28
C CYS A 125 -4.28 2.19 -0.06
N THR A 126 -3.62 2.64 1.02
CA THR A 126 -2.23 2.28 1.33
C THR A 126 -2.11 1.22 2.43
N ASP A 127 -1.18 0.26 2.28
CA ASP A 127 -0.68 -0.51 3.43
C ASP A 127 0.27 0.35 4.29
N ASN A 128 0.86 -0.25 5.34
CA ASN A 128 1.84 0.42 6.21
C ASN A 128 3.16 0.79 5.50
N CYS A 129 3.42 0.25 4.30
CA CYS A 129 4.63 0.44 3.50
C CYS A 129 4.43 1.40 2.32
N GLY A 130 3.35 2.19 2.32
CA GLY A 130 3.03 3.11 1.23
C GLY A 130 2.52 2.44 -0.04
N VAL A 131 2.33 1.12 -0.04
CA VAL A 131 1.95 0.36 -1.24
C VAL A 131 0.46 0.51 -1.50
N LEU A 132 0.14 0.94 -2.72
CA LEU A 132 -1.21 1.23 -3.16
C LEU A 132 -1.92 -0.03 -3.66
N PHE A 133 -3.10 -0.30 -3.11
CA PHE A 133 -3.99 -1.37 -3.56
C PHE A 133 -5.37 -0.82 -3.89
N ASN A 134 -6.03 -1.44 -4.87
CA ASN A 134 -7.41 -1.11 -5.20
C ASN A 134 -8.32 -1.48 -4.01
N CYS A 135 -9.11 -0.52 -3.53
CA CYS A 135 -10.00 -0.66 -2.38
C CYS A 135 -11.41 -0.16 -2.74
N ARG A 136 -12.44 -0.70 -2.08
CA ARG A 136 -13.82 -0.32 -2.41
C ARG A 136 -14.07 1.16 -2.13
N GLY A 137 -14.76 1.78 -3.08
CA GLY A 137 -14.97 3.21 -3.17
C GLY A 137 -15.09 3.56 -4.65
N SER A 138 -16.29 3.92 -5.09
CA SER A 138 -16.53 4.41 -6.45
C SER A 138 -16.87 5.89 -6.44
N VAL A 139 -16.26 6.65 -7.36
CA VAL A 139 -16.40 8.12 -7.39
C VAL A 139 -17.46 8.52 -8.41
N ASN A 140 -18.58 9.05 -7.93
CA ASN A 140 -19.54 9.72 -8.81
C ASN A 140 -19.03 11.14 -9.13
N ALA A 141 -18.44 11.30 -10.32
CA ALA A 141 -17.84 12.55 -10.80
C ALA A 141 -18.78 13.77 -10.80
N ALA A 142 -20.11 13.58 -10.74
CA ALA A 142 -21.10 14.66 -10.68
C ALA A 142 -21.64 14.95 -9.25
N ALA A 143 -21.34 14.09 -8.27
CA ALA A 143 -21.92 14.17 -6.91
C ALA A 143 -20.91 13.95 -5.76
N SER A 144 -19.64 13.74 -6.09
CA SER A 144 -18.54 13.55 -5.14
C SER A 144 -18.26 14.83 -4.34
N VAL A 145 -18.14 14.70 -3.03
CA VAL A 145 -17.68 15.78 -2.13
C VAL A 145 -16.28 15.42 -1.70
N HIS A 146 -15.29 16.16 -2.20
CA HIS A 146 -13.88 15.89 -1.95
C HIS A 146 -13.01 17.14 -2.09
N THR A 147 -11.77 17.05 -1.62
CA THR A 147 -10.73 18.06 -1.86
C THR A 147 -9.40 17.37 -2.17
N THR A 148 -8.67 17.81 -3.20
CA THR A 148 -7.33 17.30 -3.49
C THR A 148 -6.36 17.77 -2.40
N VAL A 149 -5.53 16.85 -1.89
CA VAL A 149 -4.53 17.13 -0.85
C VAL A 149 -3.23 16.43 -1.26
N PRO A 150 -2.42 17.05 -2.15
CA PRO A 150 -1.17 16.46 -2.64
C PRO A 150 -0.20 16.11 -1.50
N GLU A 151 -0.30 16.82 -0.37
CA GLU A 151 0.51 16.62 0.83
C GLU A 151 0.36 15.19 1.40
N LEU A 152 -0.80 14.54 1.25
CA LEU A 152 -0.99 13.13 1.66
C LEU A 152 0.02 12.19 0.98
N GLY A 153 0.44 12.50 -0.25
CA GLY A 153 1.46 11.73 -0.97
C GLY A 153 2.87 11.92 -0.42
N LEU A 154 3.14 13.04 0.26
CA LEU A 154 4.37 13.25 1.01
C LEU A 154 4.28 12.57 2.38
N GLU A 155 3.13 12.63 3.04
CA GLU A 155 2.90 11.95 4.32
C GLU A 155 3.03 10.42 4.21
N VAL A 156 2.56 9.81 3.11
CA VAL A 156 2.85 8.39 2.80
C VAL A 156 4.35 8.09 2.84
N LEU A 157 5.17 8.92 2.18
CA LEU A 157 6.62 8.71 2.10
C LEU A 157 7.31 8.97 3.45
N ASN A 158 6.92 10.05 4.14
CA ASN A 158 7.46 10.43 5.44
C ASN A 158 7.18 9.34 6.50
N LYS A 159 5.95 8.82 6.51
CA LYS A 159 5.45 7.89 7.54
C LYS A 159 5.64 6.41 7.22
N ALA A 160 5.89 6.00 5.98
CA ALA A 160 6.20 4.61 5.67
C ALA A 160 7.36 4.06 6.54
N SER A 161 8.38 4.88 6.83
CA SER A 161 9.49 4.49 7.72
C SER A 161 9.09 4.24 9.18
N GLU A 162 7.95 4.80 9.62
CA GLU A 162 7.42 4.61 10.97
C GLU A 162 6.59 3.32 11.08
N PHE A 163 5.83 2.96 10.04
CA PHE A 163 4.86 1.86 10.07
C PHE A 163 5.31 0.57 9.34
N CYS A 164 6.24 0.65 8.38
CA CYS A 164 6.64 -0.48 7.55
C CYS A 164 7.79 -1.27 8.19
N SER A 165 7.64 -2.59 8.32
CA SER A 165 8.77 -3.47 8.64
C SER A 165 9.93 -3.25 7.66
N PRO A 166 11.18 -3.01 8.14
CA PRO A 166 12.34 -2.90 7.27
C PRO A 166 12.55 -4.15 6.39
N GLN A 167 12.29 -5.34 6.94
CA GLN A 167 12.35 -6.60 6.18
C GLN A 167 11.25 -6.66 5.11
N GLN A 168 10.04 -6.16 5.37
CA GLN A 168 8.99 -6.04 4.35
C GLN A 168 9.34 -4.97 3.30
N GLN A 169 9.95 -3.85 3.69
CA GLN A 169 10.40 -2.83 2.76
C GLN A 169 11.50 -3.37 1.83
N LEU A 170 12.45 -4.15 2.35
CA LEU A 170 13.48 -4.81 1.55
C LEU A 170 12.88 -5.75 0.50
N LEU A 171 11.91 -6.59 0.89
CA LEU A 171 11.20 -7.45 -0.07
C LEU A 171 10.34 -6.66 -1.07
N ASN A 172 9.68 -5.58 -0.64
CA ASN A 172 8.96 -4.69 -1.55
C ASN A 172 9.89 -4.05 -2.57
N ASN A 173 11.06 -3.56 -2.12
CA ASN A 173 12.08 -2.96 -2.98
C ASN A 173 12.65 -3.97 -3.98
N TYR A 174 12.89 -5.21 -3.55
CA TYR A 174 13.26 -6.33 -4.43
C TYR A 174 12.19 -6.52 -5.53
N CYS A 175 10.91 -6.54 -5.16
CA CYS A 175 9.82 -6.73 -6.12
C CYS A 175 9.61 -5.55 -7.08
N ASP A 176 9.69 -4.30 -6.62
CA ASP A 176 9.56 -3.13 -7.49
C ASP A 176 10.78 -2.94 -8.41
N ASN A 177 11.97 -3.34 -7.95
CA ASN A 177 13.19 -3.37 -8.78
C ASN A 177 13.10 -4.39 -9.92
N ILE A 178 12.41 -5.53 -9.70
CA ILE A 178 12.11 -6.52 -10.72
C ILE A 178 10.97 -5.99 -11.62
N HIS A 179 9.77 -5.80 -11.07
CA HIS A 179 8.60 -5.36 -11.83
C HIS A 179 8.02 -4.10 -11.19
N GLY A 180 8.14 -2.97 -11.87
CA GLY A 180 7.70 -1.68 -11.33
C GLY A 180 6.21 -1.65 -10.98
N GLY A 181 5.88 -1.36 -9.72
CA GLY A 181 4.54 -1.41 -9.16
C GLY A 181 4.15 -2.75 -8.51
N TRP A 182 5.09 -3.69 -8.36
CA TRP A 182 4.85 -4.97 -7.70
C TRP A 182 5.27 -4.96 -6.22
N VAL A 183 4.69 -5.88 -5.46
CA VAL A 183 4.85 -5.97 -4.00
C VAL A 183 5.15 -7.40 -3.56
N ALA A 184 5.96 -7.57 -2.51
CA ALA A 184 6.20 -8.87 -1.92
C ALA A 184 5.06 -9.29 -1.00
N ARG A 185 4.53 -10.51 -1.20
CA ARG A 185 3.60 -11.17 -0.29
C ARG A 185 3.87 -12.67 -0.22
N ARG A 186 3.43 -13.30 0.86
CA ARG A 186 3.43 -14.76 1.03
C ARG A 186 2.01 -15.30 0.96
N GLY A 187 1.86 -16.49 0.38
CA GLY A 187 0.60 -17.24 0.43
C GLY A 187 -0.56 -16.69 -0.40
N VAL A 188 -0.36 -15.71 -1.30
CA VAL A 188 -1.43 -15.26 -2.21
C VAL A 188 -1.91 -16.42 -3.10
N LEU A 189 -1.01 -17.29 -3.56
CA LEU A 189 -1.35 -18.43 -4.45
C LEU A 189 -2.07 -19.60 -3.76
N SER A 190 -1.79 -19.89 -2.49
CA SER A 190 -2.39 -21.05 -1.78
C SER A 190 -2.81 -20.73 -0.35
N ALA A 191 -3.97 -21.26 0.05
CA ALA A 191 -4.43 -21.22 1.44
C ALA A 191 -3.74 -22.29 2.31
N ASN A 192 -3.15 -23.32 1.71
CA ASN A 192 -2.48 -24.40 2.41
C ASN A 192 -1.09 -23.95 2.87
N ASP A 193 -0.82 -24.04 4.18
CA ASP A 193 0.41 -23.53 4.80
C ASP A 193 1.70 -24.13 4.23
N SER A 194 1.68 -25.41 3.79
CA SER A 194 2.85 -26.04 3.16
C SER A 194 3.25 -25.42 1.81
N ASP A 195 2.31 -24.70 1.17
CA ASP A 195 2.45 -24.20 -0.19
C ASP A 195 2.57 -22.67 -0.23
N LYS A 196 2.59 -22.02 0.94
CA LYS A 196 2.72 -20.56 1.10
C LYS A 196 4.14 -20.09 0.79
N ARG A 197 4.41 -19.84 -0.49
CA ARG A 197 5.67 -19.25 -0.98
C ARG A 197 5.63 -17.73 -0.93
N TRP A 198 6.82 -17.13 -0.78
CA TRP A 198 7.06 -15.72 -1.05
C TRP A 198 7.08 -15.49 -2.57
N SER A 199 6.37 -14.46 -3.01
CA SER A 199 6.39 -14.03 -4.40
C SER A 199 6.19 -12.51 -4.49
N CYS A 200 6.71 -11.92 -5.56
CA CYS A 200 6.30 -10.61 -6.02
C CYS A 200 4.96 -10.73 -6.76
N TYR A 201 4.10 -9.72 -6.66
CA TYR A 201 2.79 -9.67 -7.32
C TYR A 201 2.48 -8.26 -7.84
N ASP A 202 1.83 -8.16 -9.00
CA ASP A 202 1.23 -6.91 -9.48
C ASP A 202 0.17 -6.39 -8.49
N THR A 203 0.38 -5.20 -7.95
CA THR A 203 -0.54 -4.56 -6.99
C THR A 203 -1.95 -4.37 -7.55
N ASN A 204 -2.11 -4.27 -8.88
CA ASN A 204 -3.41 -4.17 -9.54
C ASN A 204 -4.21 -5.49 -9.51
N LYS A 205 -3.56 -6.63 -9.28
CA LYS A 205 -4.17 -7.97 -9.17
C LYS A 205 -4.60 -8.31 -7.73
N LEU A 206 -4.31 -7.42 -6.78
CA LEU A 206 -4.55 -7.57 -5.35
C LEU A 206 -5.60 -6.56 -4.86
N GLU A 207 -6.46 -6.99 -3.93
CA GLU A 207 -7.45 -6.12 -3.29
C GLU A 207 -7.01 -5.75 -1.87
N TYR A 208 -7.21 -4.50 -1.47
CA TYR A 208 -6.86 -4.01 -0.13
C TYR A 208 -7.60 -4.74 1.00
N ARG A 209 -8.92 -4.94 0.85
CA ARG A 209 -9.76 -5.61 1.86
C ARG A 209 -9.37 -7.08 2.07
N LEU A 210 -8.73 -7.68 1.08
CA LEU A 210 -8.26 -9.06 1.14
C LEU A 210 -6.86 -9.06 1.76
N HIS A 211 -6.61 -10.05 2.61
CA HIS A 211 -5.35 -10.14 3.34
C HIS A 211 -4.46 -11.24 2.75
N SER A 212 -3.16 -11.01 2.86
CA SER A 212 -2.09 -11.98 2.56
C SER A 212 -1.00 -11.85 3.62
N GLU A 213 0.04 -12.67 3.54
CA GLU A 213 1.12 -12.65 4.51
C GLU A 213 2.25 -11.71 4.08
N CYS A 214 2.81 -11.01 5.07
CA CYS A 214 3.90 -10.05 4.95
C CYS A 214 4.76 -10.12 6.23
N VAL A 215 5.86 -9.38 6.31
CA VAL A 215 6.81 -9.45 7.43
C VAL A 215 6.48 -8.41 8.50
N ASP A 216 6.50 -8.79 9.78
CA ASP A 216 6.53 -7.87 10.92
C ASP A 216 7.92 -7.22 11.07
N ASN A 217 8.08 -6.22 11.93
CA ASN A 217 9.37 -5.57 12.15
C ASN A 217 10.39 -6.40 12.96
N CYS A 218 10.12 -7.70 13.16
CA CYS A 218 11.00 -8.71 13.73
C CYS A 218 11.34 -9.86 12.77
N GLY A 219 11.02 -9.75 11.48
CA GLY A 219 11.29 -10.80 10.50
C GLY A 219 10.30 -11.98 10.49
N ARG A 220 9.20 -11.91 11.24
CA ARG A 220 8.17 -12.98 11.29
C ARG A 220 7.01 -12.68 10.35
N SER A 221 6.26 -13.71 9.96
CA SER A 221 5.06 -13.52 9.13
C SER A 221 3.89 -12.97 9.95
N HIS A 222 3.25 -11.91 9.47
CA HIS A 222 1.94 -11.43 9.92
C HIS A 222 0.97 -11.24 8.73
N SER A 223 -0.27 -10.86 9.00
CA SER A 223 -1.35 -10.70 8.01
C SER A 223 -1.62 -9.21 7.75
N CYS A 224 -1.58 -8.78 6.48
CA CYS A 224 -1.82 -7.39 6.08
C CYS A 224 -2.57 -7.27 4.74
N PRO A 225 -3.04 -6.05 4.36
CA PRO A 225 -3.72 -5.79 3.08
C PRO A 225 -2.95 -6.23 1.83
N GLY A 226 -3.68 -6.50 0.75
CA GLY A 226 -3.13 -6.90 -0.55
C GLY A 226 -3.24 -8.41 -0.79
N GLY A 227 -4.47 -8.94 -0.77
CA GLY A 227 -4.77 -10.35 -1.00
C GLY A 227 -5.60 -10.61 -2.26
N ARG A 228 -5.96 -11.88 -2.49
CA ARG A 228 -6.72 -12.33 -3.67
C ARG A 228 -7.67 -13.50 -3.31
N THR A 229 -8.81 -13.60 -3.99
CA THR A 229 -9.83 -14.64 -3.77
C THR A 229 -10.33 -15.25 -5.08
N GLY A 230 -10.99 -16.42 -4.99
CA GLY A 230 -11.68 -17.07 -6.12
C GLY A 230 -10.81 -18.06 -6.91
N PRO A 231 -11.35 -18.66 -7.99
CA PRO A 231 -10.59 -19.54 -8.90
C PRO A 231 -9.42 -18.79 -9.56
N ASP A 232 -9.57 -17.48 -9.70
CA ASP A 232 -8.55 -16.49 -10.08
C ASP A 232 -7.26 -16.53 -9.26
N ARG A 233 -7.25 -17.23 -8.11
CA ARG A 233 -6.05 -17.54 -7.32
C ARG A 233 -5.15 -18.58 -8.00
N ALA A 234 -5.73 -19.48 -8.79
CA ALA A 234 -5.04 -20.54 -9.55
C ALA A 234 -4.84 -20.17 -11.05
N ASN A 235 -5.46 -19.09 -11.52
CA ASN A 235 -5.33 -18.56 -12.88
C ASN A 235 -4.33 -17.38 -12.89
N LEU A 236 -3.14 -17.56 -12.32
CA LEU A 236 -2.05 -16.58 -12.37
C LEU A 236 -0.86 -17.20 -13.10
N ASP A 237 -0.23 -16.46 -14.01
CA ASP A 237 0.95 -16.92 -14.76
C ASP A 237 2.26 -16.36 -14.19
N GLU A 238 3.31 -17.18 -14.18
CA GLU A 238 4.59 -16.85 -13.56
C GLU A 238 5.42 -15.95 -14.48
N ASN A 239 6.00 -14.89 -13.93
CA ASN A 239 6.59 -13.73 -14.62
C ASN A 239 5.57 -12.82 -15.35
N VAL A 240 4.26 -13.00 -15.12
CA VAL A 240 3.19 -12.16 -15.70
C VAL A 240 2.28 -11.55 -14.63
N ASP A 241 1.83 -12.36 -13.67
CA ASP A 241 1.02 -11.92 -12.53
C ASP A 241 1.78 -12.01 -11.19
N TYR A 242 2.73 -12.93 -11.10
CA TYR A 242 3.59 -13.14 -9.95
C TYR A 242 4.97 -13.67 -10.35
N ALA A 243 5.97 -13.52 -9.47
CA ALA A 243 7.29 -14.12 -9.63
C ALA A 243 7.78 -14.62 -8.26
N LEU A 244 8.25 -15.87 -8.15
CA LEU A 244 8.73 -16.42 -6.88
C LEU A 244 9.96 -15.67 -6.35
N ILE A 245 10.12 -15.64 -5.02
CA ILE A 245 11.33 -15.11 -4.36
C ILE A 245 12.00 -16.26 -3.57
N PRO A 246 12.84 -17.11 -4.21
CA PRO A 246 13.53 -18.19 -3.51
C PRO A 246 14.43 -17.70 -2.37
N GLU A 247 15.06 -16.53 -2.54
CA GLU A 247 16.00 -15.93 -1.61
C GLU A 247 15.33 -15.20 -0.42
N ALA A 248 13.99 -15.13 -0.37
CA ALA A 248 13.27 -14.32 0.62
C ALA A 248 13.64 -14.63 2.07
N ALA A 249 13.93 -15.90 2.40
CA ALA A 249 14.37 -16.29 3.74
C ALA A 249 15.77 -15.73 4.09
N SER A 250 16.62 -15.49 3.09
CA SER A 250 17.93 -14.84 3.26
C SER A 250 17.78 -13.32 3.36
N LEU A 251 16.88 -12.72 2.57
CA LEU A 251 16.59 -11.28 2.62
C LEU A 251 15.93 -10.87 3.94
N ILE A 252 14.99 -11.66 4.46
CA ILE A 252 14.39 -11.42 5.79
C ILE A 252 15.43 -11.60 6.92
N GLY A 253 16.42 -12.46 6.70
CA GLY A 253 17.39 -12.89 7.73
C GLY A 253 18.76 -12.22 7.70
N SER A 254 19.03 -11.30 6.76
CA SER A 254 20.31 -10.57 6.68
C SER A 254 20.50 -9.68 7.92
N GLU A 255 19.47 -8.88 8.22
CA GLU A 255 19.47 -7.91 9.31
C GLU A 255 18.44 -8.27 10.38
N LEU A 256 18.94 -8.88 11.44
CA LEU A 256 18.20 -9.04 12.69
C LEU A 256 18.13 -7.67 13.38
N PRO A 257 16.92 -7.14 13.69
CA PRO A 257 16.76 -5.81 14.28
C PRO A 257 17.17 -5.75 15.77
N CYS A 258 17.50 -6.90 16.36
CA CYS A 258 17.98 -7.05 17.73
C CYS A 258 19.29 -7.84 17.76
N GLU A 259 20.13 -7.61 18.77
CA GLU A 259 21.30 -8.43 19.03
C GLU A 259 20.92 -9.91 19.22
N LYS A 260 21.83 -10.83 18.86
CA LYS A 260 21.61 -12.30 18.95
C LYS A 260 21.41 -12.84 20.38
N SER A 261 21.60 -11.98 21.38
CA SER A 261 21.39 -12.17 22.82
C SER A 261 19.95 -11.82 23.27
N LEU A 262 19.18 -11.11 22.43
CA LEU A 262 17.88 -10.53 22.75
C LEU A 262 16.77 -11.16 21.90
N VAL A 263 15.55 -11.15 22.43
CA VAL A 263 14.33 -11.53 21.71
C VAL A 263 13.71 -10.27 21.10
N CYS A 264 13.31 -10.35 19.84
CA CYS A 264 12.56 -9.30 19.16
C CYS A 264 11.05 -9.46 19.41
N VAL A 265 10.43 -8.46 20.02
CA VAL A 265 8.97 -8.34 20.12
C VAL A 265 8.50 -7.26 19.13
N ALA A 266 7.54 -7.62 18.28
CA ALA A 266 7.05 -6.71 17.24
C ALA A 266 6.01 -5.75 17.80
N THR A 267 6.02 -4.57 17.22
CA THR A 267 5.28 -3.36 17.60
C THR A 267 4.51 -2.84 16.37
N LEU A 268 3.50 -1.99 16.57
CA LEU A 268 2.79 -1.35 15.44
C LEU A 268 3.63 -0.31 14.69
N HIS A 269 4.62 0.28 15.38
CA HIS A 269 5.54 1.29 14.85
C HIS A 269 6.99 0.85 15.06
N ASN A 270 7.90 1.20 14.16
CA ASN A 270 9.33 0.97 14.30
C ASN A 270 9.96 1.85 15.41
N PRO A 271 11.01 1.38 16.09
CA PRO A 271 11.61 0.05 16.02
C PRO A 271 10.84 -0.99 16.85
N PRO A 272 11.08 -2.31 16.64
CA PRO A 272 10.62 -3.35 17.55
C PRO A 272 11.25 -3.23 18.95
N ARG A 273 10.66 -3.88 19.96
CA ARG A 273 11.24 -3.99 21.30
C ARG A 273 12.20 -5.17 21.38
N CYS A 274 13.49 -4.88 21.58
CA CYS A 274 14.52 -5.88 21.87
C CYS A 274 14.65 -6.10 23.38
N VAL A 275 14.37 -7.31 23.86
CA VAL A 275 14.26 -7.63 25.31
C VAL A 275 15.01 -8.91 25.67
N SER A 276 15.24 -9.15 26.96
CA SER A 276 15.89 -10.40 27.38
C SER A 276 14.95 -11.60 27.23
N ILE A 277 15.51 -12.81 27.17
CA ILE A 277 14.75 -14.07 27.05
C ILE A 277 13.78 -14.26 28.24
N SER A 278 14.11 -13.77 29.44
CA SER A 278 13.22 -13.87 30.61
C SER A 278 12.07 -12.87 30.60
N ASP A 279 12.21 -11.75 29.88
CA ASP A 279 11.22 -10.67 29.85
C ASP A 279 10.30 -10.78 28.61
N ALA A 280 10.72 -11.57 27.61
CA ALA A 280 10.05 -11.72 26.32
C ALA A 280 8.56 -12.09 26.43
N ASP A 281 8.21 -13.09 27.25
CA ASP A 281 6.81 -13.52 27.41
C ASP A 281 5.92 -12.47 28.08
N VAL A 282 6.50 -11.60 28.93
CA VAL A 282 5.77 -10.48 29.56
C VAL A 282 5.53 -9.40 28.51
N VAL A 283 6.58 -8.99 27.80
CA VAL A 283 6.50 -7.90 26.80
C VAL A 283 5.68 -8.30 25.56
N MET A 284 5.76 -9.56 25.10
CA MET A 284 4.87 -10.07 24.05
C MET A 284 3.39 -10.06 24.45
N ARG A 285 3.09 -10.11 25.76
CA ARG A 285 1.72 -9.97 26.26
C ARG A 285 1.30 -8.50 26.38
N GLU A 286 2.17 -7.64 26.92
CA GLU A 286 1.95 -6.18 26.97
C GLU A 286 1.61 -5.60 25.59
N GLU A 287 2.44 -5.90 24.58
CA GLU A 287 2.24 -5.41 23.20
C GLU A 287 0.93 -5.93 22.58
N ARG A 288 0.51 -7.16 22.91
CA ARG A 288 -0.78 -7.69 22.45
C ARG A 288 -1.95 -7.01 23.17
N GLU A 289 -1.86 -6.84 24.49
CA GLU A 289 -2.88 -6.14 25.28
C GLU A 289 -3.05 -4.69 24.80
N GLU A 290 -1.97 -4.01 24.40
CA GLU A 290 -2.00 -2.67 23.81
C GLU A 290 -2.64 -2.66 22.41
N GLN A 291 -2.24 -3.58 21.51
CA GLN A 291 -2.83 -3.73 20.17
C GLN A 291 -4.32 -4.11 20.20
N GLU A 292 -4.72 -5.03 21.08
CA GLU A 292 -6.12 -5.41 21.26
C GLU A 292 -6.95 -4.26 21.82
N LYS A 293 -6.39 -3.49 22.76
CA LYS A 293 -7.03 -2.30 23.34
C LYS A 293 -7.18 -1.17 22.33
N GLU A 294 -6.14 -0.82 21.55
CA GLU A 294 -6.26 0.23 20.52
C GLU A 294 -7.37 -0.14 19.52
N LYS A 295 -7.36 -1.39 19.05
CA LYS A 295 -8.40 -1.91 18.16
C LYS A 295 -9.80 -1.86 18.80
N GLU A 296 -9.93 -2.17 20.09
CA GLU A 296 -11.20 -2.05 20.81
C GLU A 296 -11.65 -0.58 20.93
N ASP A 297 -10.75 0.35 21.20
CA ASP A 297 -11.05 1.78 21.33
C ASP A 297 -11.40 2.42 19.97
N VAL A 298 -10.74 2.01 18.87
CA VAL A 298 -11.15 2.36 17.49
C VAL A 298 -12.54 1.80 17.18
N LEU A 299 -12.83 0.53 17.50
CA LEU A 299 -14.15 -0.07 17.30
C LEU A 299 -15.26 0.61 18.13
N LYS A 300 -14.98 1.01 19.38
CA LYS A 300 -15.91 1.79 20.21
C LYS A 300 -16.21 3.15 19.57
N GLU A 301 -15.22 3.80 18.98
CA GLU A 301 -15.38 5.11 18.37
C GLU A 301 -16.09 5.04 17.00
N ASP A 302 -15.81 4.04 16.18
CA ASP A 302 -16.58 3.70 14.97
C ASP A 302 -18.06 3.43 15.32
N ALA A 303 -18.32 2.66 16.38
CA ALA A 303 -19.67 2.37 16.87
C ALA A 303 -20.39 3.61 17.43
N ARG A 304 -19.69 4.51 18.14
CA ARG A 304 -20.25 5.79 18.61
C ARG A 304 -20.65 6.71 17.46
N LYS A 305 -19.80 6.84 16.44
CA LYS A 305 -20.10 7.62 15.23
C LYS A 305 -21.32 7.06 14.50
N ALA A 306 -21.37 5.74 14.31
CA ALA A 306 -22.53 5.06 13.72
C ALA A 306 -23.82 5.24 14.53
N ALA A 307 -23.74 5.26 15.87
CA ALA A 307 -24.87 5.54 16.75
C ALA A 307 -25.34 7.00 16.67
N ALA A 308 -24.41 7.97 16.58
CA ALA A 308 -24.73 9.38 16.44
C ALA A 308 -25.53 9.69 15.16
N VAL A 309 -25.21 9.01 14.05
CA VAL A 309 -25.97 9.13 12.78
C VAL A 309 -27.43 8.67 12.92
N ARG A 310 -27.74 7.75 13.85
CA ARG A 310 -29.12 7.32 14.16
C ARG A 310 -29.83 8.27 15.15
N GLY A 311 -29.08 9.06 15.92
CA GLY A 311 -29.57 10.02 16.91
C GLY A 311 -29.87 11.39 16.30
N GLY A 312 -30.95 11.50 15.53
CA GLY A 312 -31.32 12.73 14.80
C GLY A 312 -31.67 13.94 15.68
N GLY A 313 -30.65 14.70 16.09
CA GLY A 313 -30.77 16.13 16.43
C GLY A 313 -30.65 16.51 17.90
N GLU A 314 -29.41 16.76 18.36
CA GLU A 314 -29.12 17.85 19.29
C GLU A 314 -27.69 18.37 19.05
N ALA A 315 -27.45 19.67 19.27
CA ALA A 315 -26.14 20.28 18.99
C ALA A 315 -25.15 20.01 20.15
N PRO A 316 -23.87 19.67 19.87
CA PRO A 316 -22.89 19.45 20.93
C PRO A 316 -22.69 20.69 21.82
N PRO A 317 -22.56 20.53 23.15
CA PRO A 317 -22.22 21.64 24.04
C PRO A 317 -20.88 22.28 23.64
N GLN A 318 -20.83 23.60 23.59
CA GLN A 318 -19.58 24.32 23.36
C GLN A 318 -18.65 24.27 24.58
N ASP A 319 -17.36 24.31 24.27
CA ASP A 319 -16.21 24.57 25.15
C ASP A 319 -15.85 23.51 26.21
N LYS A 320 -14.74 22.82 25.92
CA LYS A 320 -13.51 23.02 26.70
C LYS A 320 -12.30 22.92 25.79
N ARG A 321 -11.58 24.03 25.58
CA ARG A 321 -10.27 24.00 24.91
C ARG A 321 -9.28 23.12 25.69
N LEU A 322 -8.98 21.94 25.16
CA LEU A 322 -7.69 21.29 25.41
C LEU A 322 -6.58 22.19 24.84
N PRO A 323 -5.42 22.31 25.49
CA PRO A 323 -4.29 23.04 24.91
C PRO A 323 -3.84 22.34 23.62
N GLU A 324 -3.52 23.12 22.59
CA GLU A 324 -2.94 22.60 21.35
C GLU A 324 -1.66 21.82 21.69
N PRO A 325 -1.50 20.57 21.22
CA PRO A 325 -0.18 19.97 21.13
C PRO A 325 0.61 20.84 20.15
N GLN A 326 1.68 21.48 20.62
CA GLN A 326 2.58 22.23 19.75
C GLN A 326 3.44 21.24 18.95
N PHE A 327 2.82 20.61 17.95
CA PHE A 327 3.52 19.86 16.93
C PHE A 327 4.53 20.79 16.26
N HIS A 328 5.80 20.39 16.28
CA HIS A 328 6.82 21.02 15.45
C HIS A 328 6.58 20.63 14.00
N ILE A 329 5.67 21.35 13.34
CA ILE A 329 5.45 21.26 11.90
C ILE A 329 6.76 21.65 11.23
N PRO A 330 7.46 20.74 10.52
CA PRO A 330 8.70 21.07 9.85
C PRO A 330 8.42 22.18 8.85
N ARG A 331 9.09 23.32 9.01
CA ARG A 331 8.88 24.48 8.17
C ARG A 331 9.35 24.20 6.75
N LYS A 332 9.04 25.11 5.82
CA LYS A 332 9.48 25.00 4.42
C LYS A 332 11.02 25.02 4.30
N ASP A 333 11.69 25.66 5.24
CA ASP A 333 13.14 25.68 5.47
C ASP A 333 13.70 24.41 6.13
N GLU A 334 12.87 23.54 6.71
CA GLU A 334 13.29 22.25 7.31
C GLU A 334 13.00 21.07 6.36
N LEU A 335 11.89 21.13 5.61
CA LEU A 335 11.68 20.36 4.38
C LEU A 335 12.65 20.78 3.23
N GLY A 336 13.47 21.80 3.47
CA GLY A 336 14.33 22.47 2.50
C GLY A 336 15.71 22.86 3.02
N GLN A 337 16.31 22.10 3.94
CA GLN A 337 17.68 22.34 4.42
C GLN A 337 18.71 21.58 3.54
N THR A 338 19.54 22.23 2.72
CA THR A 338 19.71 23.68 2.49
C THR A 338 19.74 24.09 1.02
N ASP A 339 19.37 25.34 0.73
CA ASP A 339 19.71 25.99 -0.54
C ASP A 339 21.23 26.20 -0.71
N ALA A 340 22.02 26.15 0.37
CA ALA A 340 23.48 26.17 0.30
C ALA A 340 24.06 24.90 -0.35
N ASP A 341 23.40 23.74 -0.19
CA ASP A 341 23.73 22.53 -0.95
C ASP A 341 23.50 22.76 -2.44
N VAL A 342 22.34 23.30 -2.82
CA VAL A 342 22.01 23.61 -4.22
C VAL A 342 23.01 24.61 -4.81
N ALA A 343 23.37 25.65 -4.06
CA ALA A 343 24.36 26.66 -4.46
C ALA A 343 25.80 26.12 -4.60
N SER A 344 26.08 24.91 -4.09
CA SER A 344 27.38 24.22 -4.27
C SER A 344 27.40 23.25 -5.45
N VAL A 345 26.25 22.94 -6.04
CA VAL A 345 26.09 21.97 -7.12
C VAL A 345 26.07 22.67 -8.47
N ALA A 346 27.01 22.32 -9.34
CA ALA A 346 27.22 23.01 -10.62
C ALA A 346 26.21 22.66 -11.74
N SER A 347 25.41 21.59 -11.59
CA SER A 347 24.50 21.13 -12.64
C SER A 347 23.26 20.38 -12.13
N LEU A 348 22.20 20.33 -12.94
CA LEU A 348 20.97 19.60 -12.61
C LEU A 348 21.23 18.11 -12.40
N GLN A 349 22.08 17.49 -13.23
CA GLN A 349 22.51 16.10 -13.05
C GLN A 349 23.30 15.92 -11.75
N GLY A 350 24.12 16.89 -11.36
CA GLY A 350 24.80 16.91 -10.06
C GLY A 350 23.83 16.92 -8.88
N LEU A 351 22.68 17.60 -9.01
CA LEU A 351 21.64 17.62 -7.97
C LEU A 351 20.95 16.26 -7.84
N LEU A 352 20.71 15.56 -8.96
CA LEU A 352 20.17 14.20 -8.94
C LEU A 352 21.18 13.20 -8.33
N ASN A 353 22.47 13.31 -8.67
CA ASN A 353 23.53 12.51 -8.04
C ASN A 353 23.61 12.77 -6.53
N LEU A 354 23.63 14.04 -6.09
CA LEU A 354 23.64 14.41 -4.67
C LEU A 354 22.40 13.88 -3.93
N LYS A 355 21.23 13.86 -4.57
CA LYS A 355 20.04 13.21 -4.01
C LYS A 355 20.27 11.72 -3.85
N CYS A 356 20.75 11.00 -4.87
CA CYS A 356 21.03 9.57 -4.77
C CYS A 356 22.04 9.22 -3.67
N ALA A 357 23.11 10.01 -3.53
CA ALA A 357 24.11 9.85 -2.48
C ALA A 357 23.57 10.16 -1.06
N ARG A 358 22.45 10.89 -0.93
CA ARG A 358 21.72 11.03 0.34
C ARG A 358 20.84 9.82 0.62
N GLU A 359 20.16 9.29 -0.41
CA GLU A 359 19.26 8.13 -0.28
C GLU A 359 20.03 6.86 0.11
N PHE A 360 21.09 6.52 -0.62
CA PHE A 360 21.96 5.37 -0.28
C PHE A 360 22.55 5.53 1.14
N ARG A 361 22.95 6.75 1.51
CA ARG A 361 23.46 7.05 2.86
C ARG A 361 22.39 6.95 3.95
N TRP A 362 21.11 7.15 3.63
CA TRP A 362 19.98 6.91 4.55
C TRP A 362 19.67 5.42 4.66
N LEU A 363 19.63 4.68 3.54
CA LEU A 363 19.51 3.22 3.52
C LEU A 363 20.61 2.59 4.40
N CYS A 364 21.87 2.98 4.20
CA CYS A 364 22.97 2.56 5.08
C CYS A 364 22.81 3.01 6.54
N LYS A 365 22.71 4.32 6.81
CA LYS A 365 22.86 4.81 8.20
C LYS A 365 21.61 4.59 9.05
N THR A 366 20.44 4.62 8.44
CA THR A 366 19.14 4.53 9.11
C THR A 366 18.49 3.16 8.93
N GLN A 367 18.44 2.61 7.70
CA GLN A 367 17.86 1.28 7.46
C GLN A 367 18.83 0.11 7.68
N LYS A 368 20.14 0.38 7.84
CA LYS A 368 21.24 -0.58 8.11
C LYS A 368 21.64 -1.52 6.96
N ILE A 369 21.05 -1.34 5.78
CA ILE A 369 21.29 -2.18 4.61
C ILE A 369 22.75 -2.04 4.12
N ASP A 370 23.54 -3.07 4.38
CA ASP A 370 24.99 -3.10 4.13
C ASP A 370 25.33 -2.93 2.64
N GLU A 371 24.48 -3.41 1.72
CA GLU A 371 24.65 -3.22 0.27
C GLU A 371 24.60 -1.75 -0.17
N PHE A 372 24.05 -0.85 0.66
CA PHE A 372 24.07 0.60 0.43
C PHE A 372 25.08 1.34 1.32
N CYS A 373 25.87 0.63 2.13
CA CYS A 373 26.91 1.20 3.00
C CYS A 373 28.29 1.35 2.35
N VAL A 374 28.44 1.04 1.06
CA VAL A 374 29.70 1.23 0.34
C VAL A 374 30.02 2.73 0.18
N ASP A 375 31.24 3.14 0.54
CA ASP A 375 31.70 4.55 0.51
C ASP A 375 32.15 4.95 -0.92
N GLU A 376 31.22 4.81 -1.86
CA GLU A 376 31.45 4.95 -3.29
C GLU A 376 30.53 6.03 -3.90
N ALA A 377 30.93 6.57 -5.05
CA ALA A 377 30.17 7.60 -5.73
C ALA A 377 28.82 7.05 -6.21
N VAL A 378 27.72 7.71 -5.82
CA VAL A 378 26.36 7.32 -6.23
C VAL A 378 25.83 8.33 -7.23
N VAL A 379 25.36 7.85 -8.38
CA VAL A 379 24.85 8.68 -9.46
C VAL A 379 23.41 8.34 -9.80
N ALA A 380 22.69 9.33 -10.34
CA ALA A 380 21.39 9.12 -10.95
C ALA A 380 21.56 8.84 -12.44
N ARG A 381 20.87 7.83 -12.96
CA ARG A 381 20.64 7.64 -14.40
C ARG A 381 19.20 7.22 -14.64
N LYS A 382 18.72 7.43 -15.86
CA LYS A 382 17.45 6.94 -16.37
C LYS A 382 17.74 5.77 -17.30
N ASP A 383 17.33 4.58 -16.90
CA ASP A 383 17.78 3.31 -17.49
C ASP A 383 16.64 2.27 -17.47
N TYR A 384 16.66 1.35 -18.43
CA TYR A 384 15.71 0.24 -18.51
C TYR A 384 15.97 -0.78 -17.37
N GLY A 385 17.24 -1.00 -17.02
CA GLY A 385 17.64 -2.00 -16.01
C GLY A 385 17.37 -3.42 -16.48
N VAL A 386 16.76 -4.24 -15.60
CA VAL A 386 16.60 -5.70 -15.80
C VAL A 386 15.66 -6.08 -16.95
N TYR A 387 14.82 -5.14 -17.41
CA TYR A 387 13.70 -5.43 -18.32
C TYR A 387 13.67 -4.49 -19.53
N ALA A 388 14.16 -4.98 -20.67
CA ALA A 388 14.11 -4.30 -21.97
C ALA A 388 12.69 -4.19 -22.55
N ASP A 389 11.73 -4.84 -21.91
CA ASP A 389 10.28 -4.78 -22.11
C ASP A 389 9.60 -3.63 -21.32
N THR A 390 10.35 -2.88 -20.49
CA THR A 390 9.84 -1.62 -19.92
C THR A 390 9.61 -0.58 -21.02
N ALA A 391 8.37 -0.11 -21.15
CA ALA A 391 7.95 0.79 -22.24
C ALA A 391 8.64 2.17 -22.25
N ALA A 392 9.35 2.53 -21.17
CA ALA A 392 10.24 3.68 -21.08
C ALA A 392 11.28 3.44 -19.97
N PRO A 393 12.52 3.97 -20.10
CA PRO A 393 13.54 3.88 -19.06
C PRO A 393 13.17 4.76 -17.86
N ILE A 394 13.57 4.35 -16.65
CA ILE A 394 13.16 4.98 -15.38
C ILE A 394 14.36 5.45 -14.55
N TRP A 395 14.17 6.48 -13.72
CA TRP A 395 15.24 7.00 -12.87
C TRP A 395 15.61 6.02 -11.76
N ARG A 396 16.90 5.74 -11.66
CA ARG A 396 17.53 4.83 -10.71
C ARG A 396 18.77 5.50 -10.11
N CYS A 397 19.03 5.22 -8.84
CA CYS A 397 20.29 5.49 -8.17
C CYS A 397 21.17 4.23 -8.21
N MET A 398 22.46 4.38 -8.50
CA MET A 398 23.44 3.30 -8.62
C MET A 398 24.84 3.77 -8.26
N TYR A 399 25.73 2.85 -7.90
CA TYR A 399 27.15 3.15 -7.69
C TYR A 399 27.88 3.30 -9.03
N GLU A 400 28.68 4.35 -9.17
CA GLU A 400 29.34 4.75 -10.43
C GLU A 400 30.37 3.71 -10.94
N ASN A 401 31.05 3.02 -10.04
CA ASN A 401 31.97 1.91 -10.33
C ASN A 401 31.27 0.59 -10.74
N SER A 402 29.98 0.44 -10.44
CA SER A 402 29.19 -0.75 -10.78
C SER A 402 28.61 -0.69 -12.20
N MET A 403 28.62 0.50 -12.80
CA MET A 403 28.12 0.75 -14.15
C MET A 403 29.06 0.19 -15.20
N ASP A 404 28.51 -0.46 -16.23
CA ASP A 404 29.27 -0.98 -17.35
C ASP A 404 29.57 0.17 -18.33
N SER A 405 30.86 0.46 -18.56
CA SER A 405 31.32 1.54 -19.44
C SER A 405 30.98 1.33 -20.91
N ASP A 406 30.78 0.08 -21.34
CA ASP A 406 30.43 -0.26 -22.72
C ASP A 406 28.90 -0.13 -22.95
N LEU A 407 28.13 0.09 -21.88
CA LEU A 407 26.70 0.39 -21.92
C LEU A 407 26.42 1.90 -21.83
N LEU A 408 25.26 2.29 -22.34
CA LEU A 408 24.80 3.68 -22.40
C LEU A 408 23.49 3.83 -21.62
N SER A 409 23.40 4.86 -20.79
CA SER A 409 22.20 5.23 -20.04
C SER A 409 21.74 6.65 -20.39
N ILE A 410 20.64 7.11 -19.79
CA ILE A 410 20.15 8.48 -19.97
C ILE A 410 20.45 9.32 -18.71
N CYS A 411 20.82 10.57 -18.94
CA CYS A 411 21.08 11.61 -17.95
C CYS A 411 20.37 12.91 -18.37
N VAL A 412 20.54 14.02 -17.63
CA VAL A 412 19.96 15.33 -17.98
C VAL A 412 20.99 16.42 -18.20
N ASP A 413 20.69 17.33 -19.14
CA ASP A 413 21.31 18.66 -19.19
C ASP A 413 20.74 19.59 -18.09
N ASP A 414 21.31 20.79 -17.95
CA ASP A 414 20.86 21.80 -16.98
C ASP A 414 19.45 22.36 -17.25
N CYS A 415 18.90 22.11 -18.44
CA CYS A 415 17.54 22.43 -18.82
C CYS A 415 16.56 21.25 -18.65
N GLY A 416 17.01 20.12 -18.10
CA GLY A 416 16.21 18.93 -17.90
C GLY A 416 15.86 18.19 -19.20
N GLN A 417 16.60 18.41 -20.28
CA GLN A 417 16.52 17.60 -21.49
C GLN A 417 17.23 16.27 -21.26
N LEU A 418 16.59 15.18 -21.70
CA LEU A 418 17.18 13.84 -21.64
C LEU A 418 18.28 13.71 -22.70
N MET A 419 19.49 13.32 -22.27
CA MET A 419 20.64 13.09 -23.13
C MET A 419 21.32 11.76 -22.76
N THR A 420 22.08 11.17 -23.69
CA THR A 420 22.80 9.92 -23.44
C THR A 420 24.07 10.18 -22.63
N CYS A 421 24.35 9.35 -21.64
CA CYS A 421 25.60 9.31 -20.88
C CYS A 421 26.29 7.95 -21.03
N GLU A 422 27.61 7.96 -20.90
CA GLU A 422 28.42 6.75 -20.70
C GLU A 422 28.14 6.12 -19.32
N GLY A 423 28.34 4.80 -19.27
CA GLY A 423 27.99 3.96 -18.14
C GLY A 423 26.52 3.61 -18.14
N GLY A 424 26.19 2.32 -18.29
CA GLY A 424 24.83 1.78 -18.16
C GLY A 424 24.72 0.71 -17.08
N ILE A 425 23.51 0.24 -16.81
CA ILE A 425 23.27 -0.84 -15.84
C ILE A 425 23.51 -2.19 -16.51
N ASP A 426 24.43 -3.02 -15.98
CA ASP A 426 24.28 -4.48 -16.11
C ASP A 426 23.30 -4.95 -15.01
N PRO A 427 22.08 -5.38 -15.40
CA PRO A 427 21.04 -5.70 -14.44
C PRO A 427 21.31 -6.92 -13.56
N THR A 428 22.29 -7.75 -13.94
CA THR A 428 22.66 -8.96 -13.19
C THR A 428 23.73 -8.70 -12.12
N LYS A 429 24.25 -7.46 -12.02
CA LYS A 429 25.43 -7.12 -11.20
C LYS A 429 25.28 -5.85 -10.35
N VAL A 430 24.33 -4.97 -10.66
CA VAL A 430 24.25 -3.61 -10.08
C VAL A 430 23.21 -3.53 -8.96
N VAL A 431 23.65 -3.12 -7.76
CA VAL A 431 22.75 -2.65 -6.70
C VAL A 431 22.17 -1.30 -7.12
N HIS A 432 20.86 -1.26 -7.38
CA HIS A 432 20.14 -0.04 -7.73
C HIS A 432 18.85 0.16 -6.92
N ALA A 433 18.49 1.42 -6.70
CA ALA A 433 17.17 1.80 -6.21
C ALA A 433 16.45 2.64 -7.27
N ARG A 434 15.23 2.23 -7.68
CA ARG A 434 14.33 3.11 -8.43
C ARG A 434 13.95 4.31 -7.58
N TRP A 435 13.88 5.51 -8.17
CA TRP A 435 13.38 6.68 -7.44
C TRP A 435 12.59 7.63 -8.32
N GLU A 436 11.26 7.50 -8.29
CA GLU A 436 10.35 8.34 -9.08
C GLU A 436 10.45 9.83 -8.73
N ALA A 437 10.85 10.15 -7.49
CA ALA A 437 11.07 11.53 -7.06
C ALA A 437 12.15 12.25 -7.90
N LEU A 438 13.10 11.54 -8.51
CA LEU A 438 14.09 12.14 -9.42
C LEU A 438 13.44 12.71 -10.69
N GLU A 439 12.38 12.09 -11.21
CA GLU A 439 11.60 12.63 -12.34
C GLU A 439 10.89 13.94 -11.95
N ILE A 440 10.42 14.05 -10.70
CA ILE A 440 9.82 15.27 -10.14
C ILE A 440 10.89 16.34 -9.93
N VAL A 441 12.05 15.98 -9.36
CA VAL A 441 13.18 16.90 -9.14
C VAL A 441 13.70 17.45 -10.47
N ALA A 442 13.92 16.61 -11.47
CA ALA A 442 14.37 17.04 -12.81
C ALA A 442 13.35 18.01 -13.46
N LYS A 443 12.05 17.72 -13.35
CA LYS A 443 10.99 18.59 -13.92
C LYS A 443 10.84 19.93 -13.20
N THR A 444 11.03 19.95 -11.87
CA THR A 444 10.79 21.14 -11.02
C THR A 444 12.02 22.02 -10.82
N ARG A 445 13.23 21.45 -10.73
CA ARG A 445 14.46 22.20 -10.39
C ARG A 445 15.26 22.70 -11.60
N LYS A 446 14.95 22.27 -12.83
CA LYS A 446 15.62 22.74 -14.06
C LYS A 446 15.64 24.26 -14.25
N VAL A 447 14.69 24.99 -13.65
CA VAL A 447 14.64 26.46 -13.73
C VAL A 447 15.81 27.13 -13.01
N ASP A 448 16.43 26.44 -12.05
CA ASP A 448 17.57 26.96 -11.28
C ASP A 448 18.87 26.94 -12.12
N PHE A 449 19.04 25.92 -12.97
CA PHE A 449 20.28 25.65 -13.71
C PHE A 449 20.24 26.14 -15.17
N CYS A 450 19.09 26.04 -15.85
CA CYS A 450 18.93 26.41 -17.27
C CYS A 450 19.18 27.90 -17.60
N SER A 451 19.28 28.75 -16.58
CA SER A 451 19.43 30.21 -16.73
C SER A 451 20.79 30.66 -17.31
N GLY A 452 21.84 29.85 -17.19
CA GLY A 452 23.20 30.21 -17.63
C GLY A 452 23.42 30.21 -19.16
N ALA A 453 22.70 29.37 -19.91
CA ALA A 453 22.97 29.12 -21.33
C ALA A 453 22.78 30.35 -22.25
N THR A 454 21.97 31.32 -21.82
CA THR A 454 21.59 32.49 -22.64
C THR A 454 22.62 33.63 -22.56
N GLN A 455 23.39 33.74 -21.47
CA GLN A 455 24.35 34.85 -21.32
C GLN A 455 25.66 34.61 -22.08
N ALA A 456 26.19 33.37 -22.07
CA ALA A 456 27.43 33.05 -22.78
C ALA A 456 27.36 33.31 -24.30
N ARG A 457 26.20 33.07 -24.92
CA ARG A 457 25.96 33.33 -26.36
C ARG A 457 25.68 34.79 -26.72
N LEU A 458 25.67 35.70 -25.74
CA LEU A 458 25.59 37.15 -25.94
C LEU A 458 26.91 37.88 -25.60
N SER A 459 27.94 37.14 -25.17
CA SER A 459 29.32 37.64 -25.03
C SER A 459 30.26 37.25 -26.18
N GLU A 460 29.78 36.45 -27.14
CA GLU A 460 30.54 35.98 -28.32
C GLU A 460 29.85 36.32 -29.66
N ALA A 461 29.05 37.40 -29.69
CA ALA A 461 28.27 37.87 -30.84
C ALA A 461 28.44 39.38 -31.08
#